data_AF-A0A969DHJ2-F1
#
_entry.id   AF-A0A969DHJ2-F1
#
_cell.length_a   1.000
_cell.length_b   1.000
_cell.length_c   1.000
_cell.angle_alpha   90.00
_cell.angle_beta   90.00
_cell.angle_gamma   90.00
#
_symmetry.space_group_name_H-M   'P 1'
#
loop_
_entity.id
_entity.type
_entity.pdbx_description
1 polymer ?
#
loop_
_entity_poly.entity_id
_entity_poly.type
_entity_poly.pdbx_seq_one_letter_code
_entity_poly.pdbx_strand_id
1 'polypeptide(L)'
;MKSGSVAASSISANINSSPFLYSNPNRKGATIWNNSTSNLFIDFDTEATTTEYAVKIPSHGYFELPFNYVGPIAGVWEVADGQAFIREFN
;
A
#
# COMPACT_ATOMS: atom_id res chain seq x y z
N MET A 1 7.62 12.33 -14.32
CA MET A 1 8.28 11.34 -15.22
C MET A 1 7.22 10.41 -15.78
N LYS A 2 7.37 9.87 -17.01
CA LYS A 2 6.42 8.90 -17.57
C LYS A 2 6.83 7.48 -17.19
N SER A 3 5.88 6.65 -16.79
CA SER A 3 6.12 5.23 -16.54
C SER A 3 6.11 4.42 -17.83
N GLY A 4 7.00 3.43 -17.93
CA GLY A 4 7.11 2.51 -19.07
C GLY A 4 6.68 1.08 -18.76
N SER A 5 6.55 0.73 -17.47
CA SER A 5 6.10 -0.58 -17.03
C SER A 5 5.39 -0.51 -15.68
N VAL A 6 4.55 -1.50 -15.40
CA VAL A 6 3.81 -1.62 -14.14
C VAL A 6 4.08 -2.98 -13.52
N ALA A 7 4.52 -2.99 -12.27
CA ALA A 7 4.58 -4.19 -11.44
C ALA A 7 3.28 -4.31 -10.65
N ALA A 8 2.61 -5.47 -10.77
CA ALA A 8 1.37 -5.76 -10.06
C ALA A 8 1.61 -6.78 -8.95
N SER A 9 1.04 -6.52 -7.77
CA SER A 9 1.06 -7.46 -6.65
C SER A 9 -0.28 -7.44 -5.90
N SER A 10 -0.51 -8.49 -5.11
CA SER A 10 -1.63 -8.61 -4.19
C SER A 10 -1.12 -9.09 -2.84
N ILE A 11 -1.57 -8.44 -1.77
CA ILE A 11 -1.19 -8.78 -0.38
C ILE A 11 -2.46 -9.15 0.38
N SER A 12 -2.56 -10.39 0.85
CA SER A 12 -3.67 -10.85 1.68
C SER A 12 -3.77 -10.02 2.96
N ALA A 13 -4.99 -9.69 3.37
CA ALA A 13 -5.20 -8.90 4.57
C ALA A 13 -4.61 -9.59 5.80
N ASN A 14 -3.90 -8.83 6.62
CA ASN A 14 -3.22 -9.31 7.83
C ASN A 14 -3.36 -8.26 8.94
N ILE A 15 -3.62 -8.73 10.16
CA ILE A 15 -3.69 -7.89 11.36
C ILE A 15 -2.29 -7.56 11.93
N ASN A 16 -1.25 -8.24 11.43
CA ASN A 16 0.14 -7.86 11.62
C ASN A 16 0.63 -7.07 10.40
N SER A 17 1.49 -6.08 10.64
CA SER A 17 2.11 -5.28 9.59
C SER A 17 2.77 -6.16 8.53
N SER A 18 2.56 -5.82 7.26
CA SER A 18 3.13 -6.50 6.10
C SER A 18 3.74 -5.48 5.13
N PRO A 19 4.93 -5.77 4.55
CA PRO A 19 5.51 -4.90 3.53
C PRO A 19 4.67 -4.97 2.25
N PHE A 20 4.29 -3.81 1.72
CA PHE A 20 3.53 -3.70 0.48
C PHE A 20 4.43 -3.41 -0.70
N LEU A 21 5.35 -2.46 -0.51
CA LEU A 21 6.38 -2.12 -1.48
C LEU A 21 7.70 -1.90 -0.74
N TYR A 22 8.78 -2.45 -1.28
CA TYR A 22 10.13 -2.14 -0.81
C TYR A 22 10.62 -0.81 -1.37
N SER A 23 11.71 -0.27 -0.82
CA SER A 23 12.36 0.91 -1.41
C SER A 23 12.78 0.61 -2.86
N ASN A 24 12.38 1.47 -3.79
CA ASN A 24 12.63 1.33 -5.21
C ASN A 24 12.92 2.71 -5.83
N PRO A 25 14.20 3.04 -6.12
CA PRO A 25 14.57 4.34 -6.68
C PRO A 25 14.02 4.59 -8.09
N ASN A 26 13.54 3.56 -8.78
CA ASN A 26 12.92 3.69 -10.11
C ASN A 26 11.42 3.94 -10.04
N ARG A 27 10.79 3.89 -8.85
CA ARG A 27 9.36 4.13 -8.69
C ARG A 27 9.01 5.55 -9.14
N LYS A 28 8.06 5.64 -10.06
CA LYS A 28 7.45 6.89 -10.54
C LYS A 28 6.07 7.15 -9.94
N GLY A 29 5.47 6.14 -9.32
CA GLY A 29 4.21 6.22 -8.60
C GLY A 29 3.75 4.85 -8.12
N ALA A 30 2.70 4.82 -7.30
CA ALA A 30 2.02 3.59 -6.95
C ALA A 30 0.54 3.83 -6.68
N THR A 31 -0.27 2.80 -6.87
CA THR A 31 -1.68 2.80 -6.44
C THR A 31 -1.94 1.59 -5.55
N ILE A 32 -2.83 1.78 -4.58
CA ILE A 32 -3.26 0.76 -3.64
C ILE A 32 -4.78 0.77 -3.61
N TRP A 33 -5.38 -0.36 -3.96
CA TRP A 33 -6.81 -0.60 -3.83
C TRP A 33 -7.07 -1.59 -2.71
N ASN A 34 -7.88 -1.21 -1.74
CA ASN A 34 -8.25 -2.07 -0.62
C ASN A 34 -9.44 -2.96 -1.02
N ASN A 35 -9.17 -4.14 -1.57
CA ASN A 35 -10.18 -5.15 -1.87
C ASN A 35 -10.51 -6.00 -0.63
N SER A 36 -10.95 -5.32 0.43
CA SER A 36 -11.31 -5.88 1.74
C SER A 36 -12.61 -5.24 2.23
N THR A 37 -13.34 -5.94 3.10
CA THR A 37 -14.42 -5.33 3.89
C THR A 37 -13.91 -4.58 5.13
N SER A 38 -12.62 -4.73 5.47
CA SER A 38 -11.95 -4.08 6.60
C SER A 38 -11.16 -2.83 6.20
N ASN A 39 -10.92 -1.94 7.15
CA ASN A 39 -10.06 -0.78 6.91
C ASN A 39 -8.59 -1.20 6.84
N LEU A 40 -7.88 -0.65 5.86
CA LEU A 40 -6.44 -0.79 5.69
C LEU A 40 -5.76 0.50 6.16
N PHE A 41 -4.71 0.38 6.96
CA PHE A 41 -3.82 1.48 7.31
C PHE A 41 -2.48 1.26 6.64
N ILE A 42 -1.93 2.32 6.05
CA ILE A 42 -0.60 2.29 5.45
C ILE A 42 0.29 3.34 6.08
N ASP A 43 1.59 3.06 6.06
CA ASP A 43 2.62 4.03 6.41
C ASP A 43 3.78 4.01 5.42
N PHE A 44 4.51 5.12 5.35
CA PHE A 44 5.70 5.31 4.50
C PHE A 44 6.97 4.84 5.20
N ASP A 45 6.89 3.65 5.80
CA ASP A 45 7.95 2.96 6.53
C ASP A 45 7.89 1.44 6.26
N THR A 46 8.77 0.66 6.89
CA THR A 46 8.76 -0.81 6.84
C THR A 46 7.69 -1.44 7.70
N GLU A 47 7.09 -0.68 8.62
CA GLU A 47 5.99 -1.14 9.48
C GLU A 47 4.83 -0.13 9.46
N ALA A 48 3.60 -0.63 9.63
CA ALA A 48 2.39 0.17 9.79
C ALA A 48 1.63 -0.28 11.04
N THR A 49 0.97 0.65 11.72
CA THR A 49 0.13 0.36 12.88
C THR A 49 -1.30 0.88 12.68
N THR A 50 -2.24 0.43 13.51
CA THR A 50 -3.63 0.92 13.49
C THR A 50 -3.83 2.20 14.30
N THR A 51 -2.82 2.64 15.06
CA THR A 51 -2.89 3.80 15.97
C THR A 51 -2.07 5.00 15.49
N GLU A 52 -0.99 4.74 14.76
CA GLU A 52 -0.12 5.73 14.13
C GLU A 52 0.14 5.27 12.69
N TYR A 53 -0.41 6.03 11.74
CA TYR A 53 -0.39 5.71 10.31
C TYR A 53 -0.47 7.00 9.48
N ALA A 54 0.08 6.96 8.27
CA ALA A 54 -0.01 8.08 7.34
C ALA A 54 -1.39 8.19 6.67
N VAL A 55 -1.97 7.05 6.27
CA VAL A 55 -3.25 7.02 5.53
C VAL A 55 -4.11 5.82 5.96
N LYS A 56 -5.40 6.09 6.22
CA LYS A 56 -6.45 5.07 6.33
C LYS A 56 -7.18 4.95 4.99
N ILE A 57 -7.14 3.77 4.39
CA ILE A 57 -7.88 3.41 3.18
C ILE A 57 -9.12 2.61 3.62
N PRO A 58 -10.34 3.15 3.47
CA PRO A 58 -11.55 2.44 3.87
C PRO A 58 -11.74 1.16 3.05
N SER A 59 -12.69 0.33 3.46
CA SER A 59 -13.16 -0.79 2.64
C SER A 59 -13.48 -0.32 1.22
N HIS A 60 -12.97 -1.05 0.22
CA HIS A 60 -13.11 -0.70 -1.20
C HIS A 60 -12.62 0.72 -1.53
N GLY A 61 -11.65 1.22 -0.75
CA GLY A 61 -11.01 2.50 -0.96
C GLY A 61 -9.82 2.43 -1.93
N TYR A 62 -9.52 3.57 -2.53
CA TYR A 62 -8.38 3.78 -3.43
C TYR A 62 -7.41 4.81 -2.83
N PHE A 63 -6.12 4.53 -2.96
CA PHE A 63 -5.05 5.46 -2.66
C PHE A 63 -4.05 5.50 -3.82
N GLU A 64 -3.54 6.70 -4.10
CA GLU A 64 -2.47 6.93 -5.06
C GLU A 64 -1.33 7.66 -4.35
N LEU A 65 -0.12 7.11 -4.47
CA LEU A 65 1.08 7.58 -3.79
C LEU A 65 1.44 8.99 -4.27
N PRO A 66 1.42 10.01 -3.40
CA PRO A 66 1.82 11.34 -3.80
C PRO A 66 3.35 11.51 -3.75
N PHE A 67 3.86 12.53 -4.47
CA PHE A 67 5.21 13.12 -4.29
C PHE A 67 6.46 12.27 -4.61
N ASN A 68 6.52 11.51 -5.71
CA ASN A 68 7.72 10.75 -6.13
C ASN A 68 8.42 9.99 -4.98
N TYR A 69 7.65 9.51 -4.00
CA TYR A 69 8.19 8.79 -2.87
C TYR A 69 8.68 7.40 -3.32
N VAL A 70 9.96 7.12 -3.08
CA VAL A 70 10.63 5.88 -3.52
C VAL A 70 10.92 4.92 -2.37
N GLY A 71 10.61 5.30 -1.13
CA GLY A 71 10.88 4.49 0.05
C GLY A 71 9.91 3.32 0.25
N PRO A 72 10.06 2.57 1.35
CA PRO A 72 9.18 1.46 1.67
C PRO A 72 7.76 1.92 2.00
N ILE A 73 6.79 1.03 1.78
CA ILE A 73 5.41 1.20 2.21
C ILE A 73 4.97 -0.10 2.87
N ALA A 74 4.40 0.00 4.06
CA ALA A 74 3.82 -1.11 4.80
C ALA A 74 2.32 -0.90 4.99
N GLY A 75 1.61 -2.00 5.27
CA GLY A 75 0.18 -1.96 5.55
C GLY A 75 -0.27 -2.98 6.58
N VAL A 76 -1.33 -2.64 7.30
CA VAL A 76 -1.99 -3.48 8.30
C VAL A 76 -3.51 -3.27 8.25
N TRP A 77 -4.28 -4.32 8.47
CA TRP A 77 -5.75 -4.24 8.53
C TRP A 77 -6.26 -4.35 9.96
N GLU A 78 -7.45 -3.80 10.22
CA GLU A 78 -8.18 -4.06 11.48
C GLU A 78 -8.59 -5.54 11.58
N VAL A 79 -8.88 -6.18 10.44
CA VAL A 79 -9.36 -7.57 10.34
C VAL A 79 -8.76 -8.21 9.08
N ALA A 80 -8.30 -9.46 9.21
CA ALA A 80 -7.78 -10.24 8.08
C ALA A 80 -8.93 -10.78 7.19
N ASP A 81 -9.44 -9.92 6.30
CA ASP A 81 -10.43 -10.27 5.28
C ASP A 81 -10.06 -9.64 3.93
N GLY A 82 -10.14 -10.38 2.82
CA GLY A 82 -9.78 -9.88 1.50
C GLY A 82 -8.28 -9.61 1.32
N GLN A 83 -7.94 -8.60 0.50
CA GLN A 83 -6.55 -8.29 0.12
C GLN A 83 -6.38 -6.88 -0.45
N ALA A 84 -5.16 -6.36 -0.47
CA ALA A 84 -4.81 -5.16 -1.24
C ALA A 84 -4.38 -5.53 -2.66
N PHE A 85 -4.74 -4.70 -3.64
CA PHE A 85 -4.17 -4.74 -4.99
C PHE A 85 -3.27 -3.54 -5.20
N ILE A 86 -2.01 -3.79 -5.54
CA ILE A 86 -0.99 -2.76 -5.67
C ILE A 86 -0.50 -2.69 -7.11
N ARG A 87 -0.31 -1.49 -7.63
CA ARG A 87 0.37 -1.24 -8.91
C ARG A 87 1.50 -0.26 -8.68
N GLU A 88 2.73 -0.69 -8.92
CA GLU A 88 3.91 0.17 -8.87
C GLU A 88 4.34 0.53 -10.29
N PHE A 89 4.46 1.83 -10.56
CA PHE A 89 4.81 2.38 -11.86
C PHE A 89 6.30 2.66 -11.90
N ASN A 90 7.03 2.11 -12.88
CA ASN A 90 8.47 2.27 -13.07
C ASN A 90 8.81 2.98 -14.39
#